data_AF-A0A358GAR2-F1
#
_entry.id   AF-A0A358GAR2-F1
#
_cell.length_a   1.000
_cell.length_b   1.000
_cell.length_c   1.000
_cell.angle_alpha   90.00
_cell.angle_beta   90.00
_cell.angle_gamma   90.00
#
_symmetry.space_group_name_H-M   'P 1'
#
loop_
_entity.id
_entity.type
_entity.pdbx_description
1 polymer ?
#
loop_
_entity_poly.entity_id
_entity_poly.type
_entity_poly.pdbx_seq_one_letter_code
_entity_poly.pdbx_strand_id
1 'polypeptide(L)'
;MKKKKKWIWISLLLLVLILFGLQRYYVYVTQDQRKEEALAIQAAQEQVGITSHEDLRKYVWGQKDGGDNIYWTLIGKNKDNQDVLVWIKFDENNKPVTGTNAVHSELLKNGMSEAQIRNRFSSEVPGGEIKRIMPGVVNGIYVWQVYYNDATHNYYRFYRFSNGEQVDLVYTIPNS
;
A
#
# COMPACT_ATOMS: atom_id res chain seq x y z
N MET A 1 -15.65 -24.59 49.09
CA MET A 1 -14.82 -23.69 48.25
C MET A 1 -13.97 -24.36 47.17
N LYS A 2 -13.59 -25.66 47.28
CA LYS A 2 -12.73 -26.35 46.29
C LYS A 2 -13.35 -26.51 44.88
N LYS A 3 -14.68 -26.67 44.76
CA LYS A 3 -15.36 -26.79 43.45
C LYS A 3 -15.29 -25.49 42.63
N LYS A 4 -15.47 -24.33 43.25
CA LYS A 4 -15.39 -23.01 42.56
C LYS A 4 -13.98 -22.72 42.01
N LYS A 5 -12.92 -23.09 42.74
CA LYS A 5 -11.53 -22.98 42.26
C LYS A 5 -11.26 -23.82 41.01
N LYS A 6 -11.82 -25.03 40.90
CA LYS A 6 -11.67 -25.87 39.69
C LYS A 6 -12.30 -25.25 38.44
N TRP A 7 -13.48 -24.64 38.57
CA TRP A 7 -14.14 -23.94 37.47
C TRP A 7 -13.41 -22.67 37.03
N ILE A 8 -12.76 -21.97 37.96
CA ILE A 8 -11.90 -20.82 37.64
C ILE A 8 -10.69 -21.28 36.80
N TRP A 9 -10.04 -22.38 37.19
CA TRP A 9 -8.91 -22.93 36.41
C TRP A 9 -9.34 -23.43 35.02
N ILE A 10 -10.50 -24.08 34.91
CA ILE A 10 -11.05 -24.51 33.62
C ILE A 10 -11.36 -23.31 32.73
N SER A 11 -12.01 -22.27 33.28
CA SER A 11 -12.31 -21.03 32.56
C SER A 11 -11.02 -20.32 32.11
N LEU A 12 -10.01 -20.26 32.99
CA LEU A 12 -8.72 -19.67 32.66
C LEU A 12 -7.99 -20.46 31.56
N LEU A 13 -8.00 -21.79 31.63
CA LEU A 13 -7.41 -22.65 30.60
C LEU A 13 -8.12 -22.46 29.25
N LEU A 14 -9.46 -22.38 29.27
CA LEU A 14 -10.27 -22.16 28.09
C LEU A 14 -10.01 -20.77 27.48
N LEU A 15 -9.87 -19.74 28.31
CA LEU A 15 -9.49 -18.40 27.86
C LEU A 15 -8.10 -18.40 27.19
N VAL A 16 -7.11 -19.06 27.79
CA VAL A 16 -5.76 -19.18 27.21
C VAL A 16 -5.79 -19.91 25.87
N LEU A 17 -6.57 -20.99 25.75
CA LEU A 17 -6.74 -21.72 24.49
C LEU A 17 -7.40 -20.84 23.41
N ILE A 18 -8.41 -20.04 23.76
CA ILE A 18 -9.05 -19.10 22.83
C ILE A 18 -8.04 -18.05 22.36
N LEU A 19 -7.29 -17.43 23.27
CA LEU A 19 -6.29 -16.42 22.93
C LEU A 19 -5.19 -17.00 22.02
N PHE A 20 -4.72 -18.21 22.32
CA PHE A 20 -3.76 -18.91 21.48
C PHE A 20 -4.33 -19.22 20.08
N GLY A 21 -5.59 -19.67 20.02
CA GLY A 21 -6.30 -19.90 18.76
C GLY A 21 -6.42 -18.62 17.92
N LEU A 22 -6.83 -17.50 18.54
CA LEU A 22 -6.92 -16.20 17.88
C LEU A 22 -5.55 -15.71 17.39
N GLN A 23 -4.50 -15.88 18.19
CA GLN A 23 -3.13 -15.54 17.79
C GLN A 23 -2.68 -16.36 16.57
N ARG A 24 -2.92 -17.68 16.58
CA ARG A 24 -2.58 -18.57 15.45
C ARG A 24 -3.37 -18.22 14.20
N TYR A 25 -4.66 -17.96 14.34
CA TYR A 25 -5.52 -17.51 13.24
C TYR A 25 -5.01 -16.18 12.65
N TYR A 26 -4.69 -15.20 13.50
CA TYR A 26 -4.14 -13.91 13.05
C TYR A 26 -2.82 -14.08 12.27
N VAL A 27 -1.89 -14.90 12.76
CA VAL A 27 -0.64 -15.19 12.05
C VAL A 27 -0.92 -15.87 10.70
N TYR A 28 -1.81 -16.85 10.68
CA TYR A 28 -2.15 -17.58 9.46
C TYR A 28 -2.76 -16.66 8.39
N VAL A 29 -3.70 -15.79 8.76
CA VAL A 29 -4.36 -14.87 7.80
C VAL A 29 -3.39 -13.78 7.29
N THR A 30 -2.39 -13.40 8.08
CA THR A 30 -1.44 -12.32 7.71
C THR A 30 -0.14 -12.83 7.07
N GLN A 31 0.09 -14.15 7.04
CA GLN A 31 1.37 -14.70 6.59
C GLN A 31 1.66 -14.39 5.11
N ASP A 32 0.65 -14.41 4.25
CA ASP A 32 0.82 -14.23 2.81
C ASP A 32 1.21 -12.78 2.52
N GLN A 33 0.52 -11.82 3.13
CA GLN A 33 0.86 -10.41 3.03
C GLN A 33 2.29 -10.13 3.55
N ARG A 34 2.66 -10.69 4.72
CA ARG A 34 4.02 -10.52 5.27
C ARG A 34 5.09 -11.09 4.36
N LYS A 35 4.79 -12.20 3.68
CA LYS A 35 5.70 -12.80 2.71
C LYS A 35 5.86 -11.89 1.49
N GLU A 36 4.77 -11.34 0.97
CA GLU A 36 4.82 -10.35 -0.11
C GLU A 36 5.63 -9.11 0.28
N GLU A 37 5.41 -8.57 1.48
CA GLU A 37 6.15 -7.43 2.03
C GLU A 37 7.66 -7.71 2.06
N ALA A 38 8.05 -8.88 2.58
CA ALA A 38 9.44 -9.30 2.63
C ALA A 38 10.07 -9.41 1.22
N LEU A 39 9.33 -9.95 0.25
CA LEU A 39 9.78 -10.05 -1.14
C LEU A 39 9.93 -8.67 -1.79
N ALA A 40 9.01 -7.73 -1.51
CA ALA A 40 9.08 -6.37 -2.03
C ALA A 40 10.29 -5.61 -1.46
N ILE A 41 10.53 -5.73 -0.15
CA ILE A 41 11.69 -5.13 0.53
C ILE A 41 12.98 -5.71 -0.05
N GLN A 42 13.06 -7.04 -0.20
CA GLN A 42 14.23 -7.70 -0.77
C GLN A 42 14.51 -7.20 -2.20
N ALA A 43 13.48 -7.14 -3.06
CA ALA A 43 13.64 -6.64 -4.42
C ALA A 43 14.15 -5.19 -4.45
N ALA A 44 13.66 -4.33 -3.56
CA ALA A 44 14.10 -2.94 -3.46
C ALA A 44 15.54 -2.82 -2.93
N GLN A 45 15.93 -3.66 -1.96
CA GLN A 45 17.30 -3.70 -1.45
C GLN A 45 18.29 -4.16 -2.54
N GLU A 46 17.94 -5.21 -3.29
CA GLU A 46 18.80 -5.79 -4.32
C GLU A 46 18.95 -4.90 -5.55
N GLN A 47 17.84 -4.30 -6.04
CA GLN A 47 17.85 -3.55 -7.30
C GLN A 47 18.09 -2.05 -7.13
N VAL A 48 17.66 -1.46 -6.01
CA VAL A 48 17.74 0.00 -5.77
C VAL A 48 18.74 0.34 -4.67
N GLY A 49 19.06 -0.61 -3.78
CA GLY A 49 19.99 -0.36 -2.67
C GLY A 49 19.36 0.42 -1.52
N ILE A 50 18.08 0.18 -1.23
CA ILE A 50 17.38 0.77 -0.08
C ILE A 50 18.02 0.32 1.23
N THR A 51 18.23 1.26 2.16
CA THR A 51 18.80 1.01 3.49
C THR A 51 17.74 1.00 4.59
N SER A 52 16.65 1.75 4.41
CA SER A 52 15.49 1.78 5.31
C SER A 52 14.20 2.03 4.53
N HIS A 53 13.06 1.62 5.09
CA HIS A 53 11.73 1.88 4.53
C HIS A 53 10.79 2.35 5.65
N GLU A 54 9.81 3.19 5.31
CA GLU A 54 8.82 3.71 6.26
C GLU A 54 7.39 3.39 5.83
N ASP A 55 7.09 3.48 4.53
CA ASP A 55 5.72 3.37 4.04
C ASP A 55 5.58 2.34 2.91
N LEU A 56 5.50 1.06 3.29
CA LEU A 56 5.31 -0.05 2.37
C LEU A 56 3.81 -0.31 2.16
N ARG A 57 3.33 -0.19 0.92
CA ARG A 57 1.91 -0.41 0.58
C ARG A 57 1.74 -1.21 -0.69
N LYS A 58 0.77 -2.15 -0.67
CA LYS A 58 0.28 -2.82 -1.87
C LYS A 58 -0.67 -1.90 -2.63
N TYR A 59 -0.44 -1.76 -3.92
CA TYR A 59 -1.24 -1.02 -4.88
C TYR A 59 -1.76 -2.00 -5.93
N VAL A 60 -3.08 -2.02 -6.14
CA VAL A 60 -3.73 -2.84 -7.17
C VAL A 60 -4.64 -1.94 -7.99
N TRP A 61 -4.51 -1.99 -9.31
CA TRP A 61 -5.37 -1.24 -10.22
C TRP A 61 -5.57 -2.00 -11.53
N GLY A 62 -6.77 -1.95 -12.11
CA GLY A 62 -7.03 -2.60 -13.40
C GLY A 62 -6.28 -1.92 -14.56
N GLN A 63 -5.71 -2.72 -15.46
CA GLN A 63 -5.15 -2.24 -16.71
C GLN A 63 -6.25 -2.06 -17.77
N LYS A 64 -5.95 -1.29 -18.82
CA LYS A 64 -6.88 -1.05 -19.94
C LYS A 64 -7.28 -2.33 -20.69
N ASP A 65 -6.43 -3.36 -20.66
CA ASP A 65 -6.64 -4.65 -21.29
C ASP A 65 -7.37 -5.66 -20.38
N GLY A 66 -7.74 -5.25 -19.16
CA GLY A 66 -8.47 -6.09 -18.20
C GLY A 66 -7.59 -6.90 -17.24
N GLY A 67 -6.26 -6.82 -17.35
CA GLY A 67 -5.34 -7.45 -16.38
C GLY A 67 -5.19 -6.65 -15.10
N ASP A 68 -4.79 -7.32 -14.00
CA ASP A 68 -4.47 -6.64 -12.75
C ASP A 68 -3.05 -6.05 -12.77
N ASN A 69 -2.93 -4.79 -12.36
CA ASN A 69 -1.66 -4.10 -12.20
C ASN A 69 -1.29 -4.08 -10.71
N ILE A 70 -0.50 -5.07 -10.28
CA ILE A 70 -0.10 -5.24 -8.88
C ILE A 70 1.29 -4.64 -8.66
N TYR A 71 1.39 -3.70 -7.73
CA TYR A 71 2.65 -3.14 -7.27
C TYR A 71 2.73 -3.17 -5.75
N TRP A 72 3.93 -3.37 -5.24
CA TRP A 72 4.29 -2.90 -3.92
C TRP A 72 5.05 -1.58 -4.07
N THR A 73 4.68 -0.60 -3.27
CA THR A 73 5.29 0.72 -3.27
C THR A 73 5.93 0.97 -1.91
N LEU A 74 7.12 1.56 -1.88
CA LEU A 74 7.74 1.97 -0.63
C LEU A 74 8.43 3.32 -0.73
N ILE A 75 8.33 4.08 0.34
CA ILE A 75 9.19 5.25 0.60
C ILE A 75 10.29 4.82 1.55
N GLY A 76 11.53 5.16 1.22
CA GLY A 76 12.69 4.79 2.00
C GLY A 76 13.91 5.66 1.72
N LYS A 77 15.04 5.28 2.33
CA LYS A 77 16.34 5.91 2.10
C LYS A 77 17.23 5.03 1.24
N ASN A 78 17.97 5.62 0.32
CA ASN A 78 19.05 4.94 -0.41
C ASN A 78 20.39 5.01 0.36
N LYS A 79 21.47 4.49 -0.23
CA LYS A 79 22.83 4.53 0.34
C LYS A 79 23.37 5.95 0.54
N ASP A 80 22.89 6.91 -0.24
CA ASP A 80 23.26 8.32 -0.17
C ASP A 80 22.37 9.12 0.81
N ASN A 81 21.56 8.42 1.63
CA ASN A 81 20.60 9.01 2.58
C ASN A 81 19.54 9.92 1.93
N GLN A 82 19.22 9.69 0.65
CA GLN A 82 18.18 10.41 -0.08
C GLN A 82 16.86 9.67 0.01
N ASP A 83 15.77 10.43 0.15
CA ASP A 83 14.41 9.90 0.08
C ASP A 83 14.11 9.42 -1.34
N VAL A 84 13.72 8.17 -1.47
CA VAL A 84 13.39 7.52 -2.73
C VAL A 84 12.06 6.79 -2.61
N LEU A 85 11.28 6.87 -3.68
CA LEU A 85 10.02 6.18 -3.85
C LEU A 85 10.26 5.06 -4.85
N VAL A 86 9.89 3.84 -4.47
CA VAL A 86 10.13 2.62 -5.26
C VAL A 86 8.80 1.95 -5.57
N TRP A 87 8.66 1.48 -6.81
CA TRP A 87 7.55 0.69 -7.29
C TRP A 87 8.08 -0.67 -7.75
N ILE A 88 7.67 -1.74 -7.07
CA ILE A 88 8.02 -3.12 -7.38
C ILE A 88 6.82 -3.79 -8.02
N LYS A 89 6.94 -4.22 -9.27
CA LYS A 89 5.87 -4.91 -10.00
C LYS A 89 5.75 -6.35 -9.53
N PHE A 90 4.52 -6.81 -9.30
CA PHE A 90 4.21 -8.18 -8.93
C PHE A 90 3.39 -8.87 -10.03
N ASP A 91 3.55 -10.18 -10.14
CA ASP A 91 2.73 -11.04 -10.98
C ASP A 91 1.44 -11.48 -10.26
N GLU A 92 0.56 -12.17 -10.99
CA GLU A 92 -0.70 -12.71 -10.47
C GLU A 92 -0.50 -13.76 -9.36
N ASN A 93 0.71 -14.33 -9.25
CA ASN A 93 1.09 -15.27 -8.19
C ASN A 93 1.68 -14.58 -6.96
N ASN A 94 1.53 -13.25 -6.87
CA ASN A 94 2.06 -12.40 -5.80
C ASN A 94 3.59 -12.55 -5.63
N LYS A 95 4.34 -12.63 -6.73
CA LYS A 95 5.80 -12.61 -6.73
C LYS A 95 6.33 -11.36 -7.46
N PRO A 96 7.45 -10.78 -7.03
CA PRO A 96 8.13 -9.75 -7.81
C PRO A 96 8.44 -10.26 -9.21
N VAL A 97 8.08 -9.47 -10.22
CA VAL A 97 8.48 -9.73 -11.60
C VAL A 97 10.00 -9.64 -11.69
N THR A 98 10.61 -10.37 -12.62
CA THR A 98 12.06 -10.31 -12.87
C THR A 98 12.34 -9.62 -14.22
N GLY A 99 13.50 -8.98 -14.33
CA GLY A 99 13.96 -8.35 -15.56
C GLY A 99 13.86 -6.82 -15.57
N THR A 100 14.10 -6.24 -16.75
CA THR A 100 14.11 -4.79 -16.96
C THR A 100 12.72 -4.21 -16.69
N ASN A 101 12.64 -3.14 -15.89
CA ASN A 101 11.40 -2.48 -15.44
C ASN A 101 10.58 -3.24 -14.38
N ALA A 102 11.12 -4.29 -13.76
CA ALA A 102 10.49 -4.95 -12.62
C ALA A 102 10.42 -4.04 -11.38
N VAL A 103 11.48 -3.27 -11.15
CA VAL A 103 11.56 -2.27 -10.09
C VAL A 103 11.88 -0.92 -10.73
N HIS A 104 11.09 0.08 -10.37
CA HIS A 104 11.34 1.47 -10.71
C HIS A 104 11.54 2.27 -9.44
N SER A 105 12.44 3.25 -9.48
CA SER A 105 12.70 4.12 -8.33
C SER A 105 12.97 5.55 -8.77
N GLU A 106 12.42 6.51 -8.02
CA GLU A 106 12.67 7.93 -8.23
C GLU A 106 12.96 8.62 -6.91
N LEU A 107 13.89 9.58 -6.90
CA LEU A 107 14.13 10.42 -5.73
C LEU A 107 12.88 11.26 -5.47
N LEU A 108 12.40 11.32 -4.22
CA LEU A 108 11.21 12.11 -3.86
C LEU A 108 11.34 13.57 -4.28
N LYS A 109 12.55 14.12 -4.20
CA LYS A 109 12.86 15.51 -4.60
C LYS A 109 12.66 15.80 -6.10
N ASN A 110 12.62 14.77 -6.95
CA ASN A 110 12.44 14.93 -8.40
C ASN A 110 10.95 14.94 -8.80
N GLY A 111 10.04 14.69 -7.86
CA GLY A 111 8.61 14.71 -8.08
C GLY A 111 7.87 15.50 -6.99
N MET A 112 6.57 15.27 -6.93
CA MET A 112 5.70 15.85 -5.92
C MET A 112 5.64 14.93 -4.70
N SER A 113 5.80 15.50 -3.52
CA SER A 113 5.53 14.81 -2.25
C SER A 113 4.02 14.63 -2.00
N GLU A 114 3.67 13.70 -1.11
CA GLU A 114 2.28 13.50 -0.67
C GLU A 114 1.65 14.81 -0.17
N ALA A 115 2.40 15.62 0.59
CA ALA A 115 1.93 16.90 1.12
C ALA A 115 1.60 17.90 0.00
N GLN A 116 2.44 17.96 -1.05
CA GLN A 116 2.16 18.82 -2.20
C GLN A 116 0.92 18.35 -2.98
N ILE A 117 0.74 17.04 -3.16
CA ILE A 117 -0.46 16.49 -3.79
C ILE A 117 -1.71 16.76 -2.95
N ARG A 118 -1.62 16.61 -1.63
CA ARG A 118 -2.71 16.93 -0.70
C ARG A 118 -3.17 18.38 -0.86
N ASN A 119 -2.23 19.32 -0.83
CA ASN A 119 -2.52 20.75 -0.99
C ASN A 119 -3.12 21.05 -2.36
N ARG A 120 -2.57 20.46 -3.42
CA ARG A 120 -3.09 20.60 -4.78
C ARG A 120 -4.53 20.09 -4.88
N PHE A 121 -4.78 18.87 -4.41
CA PHE A 121 -6.13 18.29 -4.39
C PHE A 121 -7.12 19.19 -3.65
N SER A 122 -6.77 19.67 -2.46
CA SER A 122 -7.66 20.53 -1.68
C SER A 122 -7.98 21.87 -2.37
N SER A 123 -7.08 22.37 -3.23
CA SER A 123 -7.34 23.56 -4.04
C SER A 123 -8.24 23.29 -5.25
N GLU A 124 -8.12 22.11 -5.87
CA GLU A 124 -8.87 21.72 -7.07
C GLU A 124 -10.26 21.14 -6.75
N VAL A 125 -10.42 20.53 -5.58
CA VAL A 125 -11.66 19.89 -5.13
C VAL A 125 -12.06 20.45 -3.75
N PRO A 126 -12.60 21.68 -3.68
CA PRO A 126 -13.09 22.24 -2.43
C PRO A 126 -14.18 21.36 -1.82
N GLY A 127 -14.01 20.97 -0.56
CA GLY A 127 -14.97 20.12 0.15
C GLY A 127 -14.81 18.62 -0.05
N GLY A 128 -13.88 18.16 -0.90
CA GLY A 128 -13.53 16.74 -1.00
C GLY A 128 -12.75 16.26 0.23
N GLU A 129 -13.22 15.22 0.89
CA GLU A 129 -12.54 14.66 2.06
C GLU A 129 -11.58 13.53 1.63
N ILE A 130 -10.28 13.79 1.75
CA ILE A 130 -9.24 12.81 1.41
C ILE A 130 -9.24 11.68 2.43
N LYS A 131 -9.52 10.45 1.96
CA LYS A 131 -9.46 9.23 2.78
C LYS A 131 -8.08 8.57 2.74
N ARG A 132 -7.40 8.61 1.60
CA ARG A 132 -6.04 8.07 1.44
C ARG A 132 -5.32 8.72 0.27
N ILE A 133 -4.02 8.94 0.44
CA ILE A 133 -3.10 9.22 -0.66
C ILE A 133 -2.05 8.13 -0.63
N MET A 134 -1.75 7.51 -1.76
CA MET A 134 -0.67 6.54 -1.85
C MET A 134 -0.02 6.54 -3.24
N PRO A 135 1.25 6.13 -3.34
CA PRO A 135 1.90 5.91 -4.62
C PRO A 135 1.21 4.77 -5.38
N GLY A 136 1.26 4.83 -6.69
CA GLY A 136 0.69 3.80 -7.56
C GLY A 136 1.15 3.90 -8.99
N VAL A 137 0.60 3.02 -9.82
CA VAL A 137 0.85 3.00 -11.27
C VAL A 137 -0.47 2.83 -12.01
N VAL A 138 -0.81 3.77 -12.88
CA VAL A 138 -1.99 3.69 -13.73
C VAL A 138 -1.60 3.87 -15.19
N ASN A 139 -1.98 2.92 -16.05
CA ASN A 139 -1.65 2.96 -17.48
C ASN A 139 -0.14 3.19 -17.76
N GLY A 140 0.73 2.59 -16.94
CA GLY A 140 2.19 2.77 -17.03
C GLY A 140 2.72 4.10 -16.49
N ILE A 141 1.87 4.93 -15.90
CA ILE A 141 2.24 6.23 -15.33
C ILE A 141 2.39 6.08 -13.81
N TYR A 142 3.55 6.47 -13.28
CA TYR A 142 3.78 6.58 -11.84
C TYR A 142 3.01 7.77 -11.27
N VAL A 143 2.17 7.51 -10.28
CA VAL A 143 1.19 8.46 -9.77
C VAL A 143 1.10 8.47 -8.26
N TRP A 144 0.56 9.55 -7.73
CA TRP A 144 -0.17 9.54 -6.48
C TRP A 144 -1.66 9.30 -6.76
N GLN A 145 -2.21 8.24 -6.17
CA GLN A 145 -3.65 8.00 -6.15
C GLN A 145 -4.24 8.68 -4.91
N VAL A 146 -5.21 9.57 -5.13
CA VAL A 146 -6.04 10.17 -4.09
C VAL A 146 -7.39 9.49 -4.08
N TYR A 147 -7.68 8.81 -2.97
CA TYR A 147 -8.99 8.27 -2.64
C TYR A 147 -9.74 9.29 -1.77
N TYR A 148 -10.90 9.75 -2.23
CA TYR A 148 -11.69 10.77 -1.54
C TYR A 148 -13.19 10.54 -1.68
N ASN A 149 -13.99 11.22 -0.87
CA ASN A 149 -15.45 11.28 -1.03
C ASN A 149 -15.96 12.73 -1.00
N ASP A 150 -17.15 12.95 -1.56
CA ASP A 150 -17.84 14.24 -1.63
C ASP A 150 -19.23 14.21 -0.96
N ALA A 151 -19.36 13.38 0.08
CA ALA A 151 -20.60 13.01 0.77
C ALA A 151 -21.56 12.07 0.00
N THR A 152 -21.49 12.01 -1.33
CA THR A 152 -22.42 11.18 -2.13
C THR A 152 -21.79 9.93 -2.71
N HIS A 153 -20.52 10.02 -3.13
CA HIS A 153 -19.80 8.92 -3.73
C HIS A 153 -18.32 8.93 -3.30
N ASN A 154 -17.66 7.79 -3.54
CA ASN A 154 -16.22 7.69 -3.39
C ASN A 154 -15.56 7.72 -4.77
N TYR A 155 -14.39 8.35 -4.84
CA TYR A 155 -13.68 8.61 -6.08
C TYR A 155 -12.20 8.29 -5.96
N TYR A 156 -11.62 7.93 -7.10
CA TYR A 156 -10.18 7.97 -7.31
C TYR A 156 -9.81 9.10 -8.27
N ARG A 157 -8.79 9.88 -7.88
CA ARG A 157 -8.09 10.83 -8.74
C ARG A 157 -6.61 10.50 -8.75
N PHE A 158 -5.97 10.69 -9.88
CA PHE A 158 -4.56 10.36 -10.07
C PHE A 158 -3.75 11.59 -10.48
N TYR A 159 -2.60 11.78 -9.86
CA TYR A 159 -1.65 12.84 -10.19
C TYR A 159 -0.31 12.24 -10.54
N ARG A 160 0.30 12.65 -11.66
CA ARG A 160 1.65 12.21 -12.03
C ARG A 160 2.63 12.52 -10.92
N PHE A 161 3.46 11.55 -10.55
CA PHE A 161 4.50 11.75 -9.54
C PHE A 161 5.46 12.89 -9.95
N SER A 162 5.87 12.94 -11.22
CA SER A 162 6.89 13.87 -11.71
C SER A 162 6.52 15.35 -11.64
N ASN A 163 5.26 15.71 -11.91
CA ASN A 163 4.85 17.12 -12.03
C ASN A 163 3.52 17.46 -11.34
N GLY A 164 2.82 16.46 -10.78
CA GLY A 164 1.52 16.63 -10.14
C GLY A 164 0.38 16.96 -11.09
N GLU A 165 0.56 16.81 -12.41
CA GLU A 165 -0.52 16.96 -13.38
C GLU A 165 -1.54 15.85 -13.20
N GLN A 166 -2.83 16.19 -13.23
CA GLN A 166 -3.90 15.20 -13.15
C GLN A 166 -3.86 14.29 -14.39
N VAL A 167 -3.87 12.98 -14.16
CA VAL A 167 -4.10 12.00 -15.23
C VAL A 167 -5.58 12.01 -15.56
N ASP A 168 -5.95 12.13 -16.84
CA ASP A 168 -7.33 12.18 -17.33
C ASP A 168 -8.01 10.80 -17.22
N LEU A 169 -8.24 10.41 -15.97
CA LEU A 169 -8.92 9.21 -15.53
C LEU A 169 -9.50 9.54 -14.15
N VAL A 170 -10.79 9.86 -14.11
CA VAL A 170 -11.54 9.96 -12.86
C VAL A 170 -12.45 8.74 -12.78
N TYR A 171 -12.28 7.94 -11.73
CA TYR A 171 -13.10 6.74 -11.54
C TYR A 171 -14.03 6.93 -10.35
N THR A 172 -15.33 6.91 -10.62
CA THR A 172 -16.38 6.88 -9.59
C THR A 172 -16.56 5.45 -9.15
N ILE A 173 -16.38 5.20 -7.85
CA ILE A 173 -16.66 3.89 -7.28
C ILE A 173 -18.19 3.76 -7.19
N PRO A 174 -18.81 2.73 -7.78
CA PRO A 174 -20.23 2.47 -7.61
C PRO A 174 -20.54 2.34 -6.12
N ASN A 175 -21.59 3.02 -5.66
CA ASN A 175 -22.09 2.81 -4.30
C ASN A 175 -22.53 1.35 -4.19
N SER A 176 -21.96 0.63 -3.20
CA SER A 176 -22.35 -0.74 -2.85
C SER A 176 -23.67 -0.75 -2.09
#